data_AF-A0AAD5U3C2-F1
#
_entry.id   AF-A0AAD5U3C2-F1
#
_cell.length_a   1.000
_cell.length_b   1.000
_cell.length_c   1.000
_cell.angle_alpha   90.00
_cell.angle_beta   90.00
_cell.angle_gamma   90.00
#
_symmetry.space_group_name_H-M   'P 1'
#
loop_
_entity.id
_entity.type
_entity.pdbx_description
1 polymer ?
#
loop_
_entity_poly.entity_id
_entity_poly.type
_entity_poly.pdbx_seq_one_letter_code
_entity_poly.pdbx_strand_id
1 'polypeptide(L)'
;MAFCTLPWKSAETSDQRFKYYTENFKKYWPLDRLNPILRTLIYNILNPNPGERFTIKNIIENEWFKEIIVCHDETLSDKENAKRKINHNHN
;
A
#
# COMPACT_ATOMS: atom_id res chain seq x y z
N MET A 1 7.58 2.11 13.30
CA MET A 1 6.34 2.32 14.09
C MET A 1 5.42 3.24 13.30
N ALA A 2 4.19 2.80 13.00
CA ALA A 2 3.16 3.64 12.40
C ALA A 2 2.60 4.62 13.44
N PHE A 3 2.06 5.77 12.98
CA PHE A 3 1.30 6.66 13.85
C PHE A 3 0.02 5.95 14.32
N CYS A 4 -0.18 5.80 15.63
CA CYS A 4 -1.40 5.20 16.20
C CYS A 4 -2.56 6.20 16.33
N THR A 5 -2.50 7.33 15.63
CA THR A 5 -3.52 8.38 15.71
C THR A 5 -4.00 8.74 14.31
N LEU A 6 -5.30 9.00 14.18
CA LEU A 6 -5.87 9.50 12.93
C LEU A 6 -5.21 10.83 12.53
N PRO A 7 -4.81 11.01 11.26
CA PRO A 7 -4.14 12.22 10.81
C PRO A 7 -5.06 13.45 10.87
N TRP A 8 -6.37 13.25 10.69
CA TRP A 8 -7.43 14.26 10.90
C TRP A 8 -8.75 13.55 11.23
N LYS A 9 -9.74 14.30 11.73
CA LYS A 9 -11.06 13.77 12.10
C LYS A 9 -12.00 13.71 10.90
N SER A 10 -11.99 14.75 10.05
CA SER A 10 -12.75 14.81 8.79
C SER A 10 -11.90 15.39 7.67
N ALA A 11 -12.14 14.97 6.43
CA ALA A 11 -11.46 15.50 5.25
C ALA A 11 -12.14 16.79 4.74
N GLU A 12 -12.36 17.73 5.66
CA GLU A 12 -13.00 19.02 5.42
C GLU A 12 -12.02 20.16 5.71
N THR A 13 -12.17 21.29 5.01
CA THR A 13 -11.32 22.47 5.23
C THR A 13 -11.49 23.11 6.62
N SER A 14 -12.57 22.76 7.32
CA SER A 14 -12.83 23.12 8.72
C SER A 14 -11.91 22.39 9.70
N ASP A 15 -11.42 21.20 9.35
CA ASP A 15 -10.45 20.44 10.15
C ASP A 15 -9.06 21.01 9.93
N GLN A 16 -8.48 21.59 10.98
CA GLN A 16 -7.16 22.24 10.93
C GLN A 16 -6.05 21.29 10.47
N ARG A 17 -6.14 19.99 10.81
CA ARG A 17 -5.11 19.01 10.42
C ARG A 17 -5.23 18.63 8.96
N PHE A 18 -6.45 18.48 8.45
CA PHE A 18 -6.68 18.23 7.02
C PHE A 18 -6.28 19.46 6.20
N LYS A 19 -6.66 20.66 6.62
CA LYS A 19 -6.24 21.91 5.99
C LYS A 19 -4.72 22.01 5.90
N TYR A 20 -4.02 21.79 7.01
CA TYR A 20 -2.56 21.78 7.03
C TYR A 20 -1.97 20.74 6.07
N TYR A 21 -2.54 19.54 6.02
CA TYR A 21 -2.13 18.50 5.08
C TYR A 21 -2.29 18.94 3.61
N THR A 22 -3.42 19.56 3.25
CA THR A 22 -3.65 20.04 1.89
C THR A 22 -2.72 21.19 1.49
N GLU A 23 -2.43 22.11 2.40
CA GLU A 23 -1.51 23.24 2.17
C GLU A 23 -0.04 22.80 2.08
N ASN A 24 0.31 21.70 2.77
CA ASN A 24 1.66 21.16 2.84
C ASN A 24 1.76 19.77 2.18
N PHE A 25 1.02 19.57 1.09
CA PHE A 25 0.99 18.28 0.40
C PHE A 25 2.41 17.81 0.03
N LYS A 26 2.70 16.52 0.27
CA LYS A 26 4.04 15.88 0.19
C LYS A 26 5.07 16.32 1.24
N LYS A 27 4.72 17.21 2.18
CA LYS A 27 5.58 17.67 3.29
C LYS A 27 4.88 17.54 4.64
N TYR A 28 4.10 16.47 4.80
CA TYR A 28 3.32 16.21 6.01
C TYR A 28 4.12 15.33 6.98
N TRP A 29 4.64 15.96 8.03
CA TRP A 29 5.56 15.35 9.00
C TRP A 29 5.10 14.01 9.61
N PRO A 30 3.80 13.72 9.82
CA PRO A 30 3.39 12.42 10.35
C PRO A 30 3.70 11.25 9.42
N LEU A 31 3.85 11.49 8.11
CA LEU A 31 4.19 10.46 7.13
C LEU A 31 5.70 10.30 6.95
N ASP A 32 6.53 11.17 7.52
CA ASP A 32 7.99 11.13 7.31
C ASP A 32 8.67 9.92 7.95
N ARG A 33 8.01 9.29 8.91
CA ARG A 33 8.50 8.05 9.56
C ARG A 33 8.26 6.80 8.71
N LEU A 34 7.48 6.89 7.64
CA LEU A 34 7.24 5.78 6.73
C LEU A 34 8.46 5.58 5.82
N ASN A 35 8.69 4.34 5.39
CA ASN A 35 9.72 4.10 4.37
C ASN A 35 9.36 4.88 3.08
N PRO A 36 10.34 5.26 2.24
CA PRO A 36 10.09 6.14 1.10
C PRO A 36 9.05 5.61 0.10
N ILE A 37 9.00 4.30 -0.13
CA ILE A 37 8.09 3.67 -1.10
C ILE A 37 6.65 3.73 -0.58
N LEU A 38 6.43 3.30 0.66
CA LEU A 38 5.13 3.39 1.35
C LEU A 38 4.68 4.84 1.51
N ARG A 39 5.58 5.76 1.89
CA ARG A 39 5.26 7.18 2.02
C ARG A 39 4.72 7.74 0.70
N THR A 40 5.36 7.39 -0.41
CA THR A 40 4.93 7.80 -1.75
C THR A 40 3.56 7.21 -2.10
N LEU A 41 3.34 5.91 -1.82
CA LEU A 41 2.04 5.27 -2.00
C LEU A 41 0.94 5.96 -1.18
N ILE A 42 1.18 6.26 0.10
CA ILE A 42 0.21 6.93 0.97
C ILE A 42 -0.13 8.34 0.45
N TYR A 43 0.85 9.12 -0.02
CA TYR A 43 0.57 10.43 -0.63
C TYR A 43 -0.30 10.33 -1.89
N ASN A 44 -0.11 9.28 -2.69
CA ASN A 44 -0.94 9.04 -3.87
C ASN A 44 -2.37 8.59 -3.51
N ILE A 45 -2.53 7.82 -2.44
CA ILE A 45 -3.85 7.41 -1.91
C ILE A 45 -4.58 8.60 -1.29
N LEU A 46 -3.86 9.43 -0.53
CA LEU A 46 -4.42 10.60 0.15
C LEU A 46 -4.33 11.88 -0.71
N ASN A 47 -4.24 11.76 -2.04
CA ASN A 47 -4.21 12.93 -2.90
C ASN A 47 -5.51 13.75 -2.71
N PRO A 48 -5.42 15.06 -2.36
CA PRO A 48 -6.59 15.92 -2.22
C PRO A 48 -7.40 16.03 -3.51
N ASN A 49 -6.76 15.98 -4.67
CA ASN A 49 -7.44 15.92 -5.96
C ASN A 49 -7.87 14.47 -6.27
N PRO A 50 -9.19 14.17 -6.30
CA PRO A 50 -9.67 12.81 -6.58
C PRO A 50 -9.32 12.32 -7.99
N GLY A 51 -9.16 13.21 -8.97
CA GLY A 51 -8.78 12.84 -10.34
C GLY A 51 -7.32 12.39 -10.47
N GLU A 52 -6.47 12.77 -9.52
CA GLU A 52 -5.06 12.38 -9.43
C GLU A 52 -4.82 11.31 -8.35
N ARG A 53 -5.87 10.89 -7.65
CA ARG A 53 -5.79 9.86 -6.61
C ARG A 53 -5.55 8.50 -7.25
N PHE A 54 -4.69 7.70 -6.63
CA PHE A 54 -4.47 6.35 -7.11
C PHE A 54 -5.75 5.52 -7.08
N THR A 55 -6.01 4.83 -8.18
CA THR A 55 -7.04 3.80 -8.25
C THR A 55 -6.58 2.54 -7.51
N ILE A 56 -7.53 1.66 -7.20
CA ILE A 56 -7.21 0.35 -6.61
C ILE A 56 -6.23 -0.43 -7.49
N LYS A 57 -6.39 -0.37 -8.82
CA LYS A 57 -5.48 -1.02 -9.77
C LYS A 57 -4.03 -0.50 -9.58
N ASN A 58 -3.86 0.82 -9.52
CA ASN A 58 -2.54 1.42 -9.31
C ASN A 58 -1.93 1.04 -7.96
N ILE A 59 -2.76 0.88 -6.91
CA ILE A 59 -2.30 0.46 -5.58
C ILE A 59 -1.78 -0.98 -5.62
N ILE A 60 -2.52 -1.90 -6.22
CA ILE A 60 -2.13 -3.32 -6.32
C ILE A 60 -0.86 -3.49 -7.17
N GLU A 61 -0.68 -2.64 -8.18
CA GLU A 61 0.50 -2.65 -9.04
C GLU A 61 1.75 -2.03 -8.38
N ASN A 62 1.60 -1.33 -7.24
CA ASN A 62 2.70 -0.68 -6.54
C ASN A 62 3.68 -1.68 -5.91
N GLU A 63 4.98 -1.33 -5.94
CA GLU A 63 6.06 -2.16 -5.39
C GLU A 63 5.87 -2.52 -3.93
N TRP A 64 5.54 -1.53 -3.09
CA TRP A 64 5.31 -1.78 -1.66
C TRP A 64 4.15 -2.75 -1.42
N PHE A 65 3.10 -2.69 -2.25
CA PHE A 65 1.96 -3.58 -2.12
C PHE A 65 2.31 -5.01 -2.54
N LYS A 66 3.12 -5.18 -3.58
CA LYS A 66 3.58 -6.50 -4.07
C LYS A 66 4.53 -7.21 -3.12
N GLU A 67 5.22 -6.46 -2.26
CA GLU A 67 6.10 -7.01 -1.22
C GLU A 67 5.34 -7.60 -0.02
N ILE A 68 4.03 -7.39 0.07
CA ILE A 68 3.22 -7.91 1.19
C ILE A 68 3.15 -9.43 1.10
N ILE A 69 3.85 -10.10 2.02
CA ILE A 69 3.75 -11.55 2.20
C ILE A 69 2.44 -11.85 2.92
N VAL A 70 1.50 -12.43 2.20
CA VAL A 70 0.26 -12.96 2.78
C VAL A 70 0.45 -14.43 3.17
N CYS A 71 -0.02 -14.82 4.36
CA CYS A 71 -0.14 -16.24 4.70
C CYS A 71 -1.07 -16.87 3.65
N HIS A 72 -0.56 -17.85 2.92
CA HIS A 72 -1.32 -18.49 1.85
C HIS A 72 -2.42 -19.37 2.46
N ASP A 73 -3.65 -19.21 2.01
CA ASP A 73 -4.61 -20.31 2.02
C ASP A 73 -4.14 -21.35 1.00
N GLU A 74 -4.17 -22.61 1.41
CA GLU A 74 -3.54 -23.81 0.85
C GLU A 74 -3.92 -24.20 -0.60
N THR A 75 -3.76 -23.35 -1.63
CA THR A 75 -4.20 -23.74 -2.99
C THR A 75 -3.24 -23.47 -4.15
N LEU A 76 -2.01 -22.99 -3.90
CA LEU A 76 -1.01 -22.83 -4.98
C LEU A 76 0.27 -23.64 -4.79
N SER A 77 0.47 -24.34 -3.67
CA SER A 77 1.61 -25.25 -3.49
C SER A 77 1.54 -26.53 -4.33
N ASP A 78 0.38 -26.85 -4.91
CA ASP A 78 0.19 -28.12 -5.62
C ASP A 78 0.67 -28.08 -7.07
N LYS A 79 0.69 -26.91 -7.71
CA LYS A 79 1.08 -26.80 -9.13
C LYS A 79 2.60 -26.82 -9.34
N GLU A 80 3.38 -26.39 -8.35
CA GLU A 80 4.84 -26.48 -8.40
C GLU A 80 5.36 -27.87 -7.98
N ASN A 81 4.64 -28.55 -7.07
CA ASN A 81 4.98 -29.92 -6.65
C ASN A 81 4.54 -30.99 -7.66
N ALA A 82 3.48 -30.75 -8.45
CA ALA A 82 3.05 -31.68 -9.51
C ALA A 82 4.08 -31.78 -10.66
N LYS A 83 4.79 -30.70 -11.00
CA LYS A 83 5.84 -30.72 -12.04
C LYS A 83 7.10 -31.48 -11.60
N ARG A 84 7.39 -31.52 -10.28
CA ARG A 84 8.52 -32.28 -9.74
C ARG A 84 8.28 -33.79 -9.68
N LYS A 85 7.02 -34.24 -9.56
CA LYS A 85 6.67 -35.67 -9.47
C LYS A 85 6.67 -36.41 -10.82
N ILE A 86 6.57 -35.70 -11.94
CA ILE A 86 6.57 -36.34 -13.28
C ILE A 86 8.00 -36.72 -13.71
N ASN A 87 9.02 -36.01 -13.24
CA ASN A 87 10.41 -36.23 -13.68
C ASN A 87 11.18 -37.31 -12.89
N HIS A 88 10.54 -38.01 -11.95
CA HIS A 88 11.21 -39.05 -11.15
C HIS A 88 10.74 -40.49 -11.46
N ASN A 89 9.83 -40.69 -12.42
CA ASN A 89 9.36 -42.02 -12.85
C ASN A 89 9.86 -42.41 -14.25
N HIS A 90 11.16 -42.19 -14.50
CA HIS A 90 11.87 -42.84 -15.59
C HIS A 90 13.19 -43.41 -15.06
N ASN A 91 13.09 -44.59 -14.45
CA ASN A 91 14.06 -45.69 -14.56
C ASN A 91 13.49 -46.95 -13.91
#